data_AF-A0A536PNN1-F1
#
_entry.id   AF-A0A536PNN1-F1
#
_cell.length_a   1.000
_cell.length_b   1.000
_cell.length_c   1.000
_cell.angle_alpha   90.00
_cell.angle_beta   90.00
_cell.angle_gamma   90.00
#
_symmetry.space_group_name_H-M   'P 1'
#
loop_
_entity.id
_entity.type
_entity.pdbx_description
1 polymer ?
#
loop_
_entity_poly.entity_id
_entity_poly.type
_entity_poly.pdbx_seq_one_letter_code
_entity_poly.pdbx_strand_id
1 'polypeptide(L)'
;MLAARRVADTSILQVARVATVLDEIGCVVFLAIFTGLPGGSQSAFYVPILIEAVTVDGVEGAIVAVLVFVVGIGAIQGAGAVFANHAFSWPIVLVWGLIMVVIAAALSAVDQLSVTSSAEPATGTEPAPPLPLRPAVRLSPREQEVLRLISEGNSNAMIAERL
;
A
#
# COMPACT_ATOMS: atom_id res chain seq x y z
N MET A 1 -7.74 2.06 7.46
CA MET A 1 -7.84 2.78 6.18
C MET A 1 -6.45 3.33 5.82
N LEU A 2 -5.64 2.50 5.18
CA LEU A 2 -4.45 2.93 4.43
C LEU A 2 -4.70 2.48 2.98
N ALA A 3 -5.81 2.94 2.41
CA ALA A 3 -6.08 2.74 1.00
C ALA A 3 -5.35 3.86 0.26
N ALA A 4 -4.04 3.68 0.05
CA ALA A 4 -3.28 4.54 -0.84
C ALA A 4 -3.89 4.39 -2.23
N ARG A 5 -4.69 5.39 -2.64
CA ARG A 5 -5.22 5.49 -4.00
C ARG A 5 -4.00 5.53 -4.93
N ARG A 6 -3.74 4.45 -5.69
CA ARG A 6 -2.62 4.40 -6.64
C ARG A 6 -2.71 5.60 -7.55
N VAL A 7 -1.76 6.51 -7.39
CA VAL A 7 -1.66 7.72 -8.21
C VAL A 7 -1.14 7.26 -9.57
N ALA A 8 -1.94 7.47 -10.62
CA ALA A 8 -1.56 7.11 -12.00
C ALA A 8 -0.51 8.07 -12.60
N ASP A 9 -0.18 9.15 -11.88
CA ASP A 9 0.80 10.14 -12.31
C ASP A 9 2.23 9.62 -12.10
N THR A 10 2.90 9.34 -13.21
CA THR A 10 4.30 8.89 -13.24
C THR A 10 5.26 9.84 -12.55
N SER A 11 4.96 11.14 -12.52
CA SER A 11 5.80 12.16 -11.89
C SER A 11 5.80 12.01 -10.36
N ILE A 12 4.63 11.70 -9.79
CA ILE A 12 4.47 11.48 -8.36
C ILE A 12 5.15 10.19 -7.94
N LEU A 13 5.03 9.12 -8.74
CA LEU A 13 5.75 7.86 -8.50
C LEU A 13 7.26 8.03 -8.58
N GLN A 14 7.76 8.83 -9.52
CA GLN A 14 9.19 9.11 -9.62
C GLN A 14 9.70 9.87 -8.39
N VAL A 15 8.98 10.89 -7.94
CA VAL A 15 9.34 11.64 -6.72
C VAL A 15 9.31 10.73 -5.50
N ALA A 16 8.28 9.90 -5.36
CA ALA A 16 8.18 8.94 -4.26
C ALA A 16 9.36 7.96 -4.27
N ARG A 17 9.70 7.36 -5.42
CA ARG A 17 10.85 6.45 -5.51
C ARG A 17 12.18 7.13 -5.18
N VAL A 18 12.38 8.37 -5.63
CA VAL A 18 13.59 9.14 -5.27
C VAL A 18 13.63 9.41 -3.77
N ALA A 19 12.51 9.78 -3.15
CA ALA A 19 12.43 9.96 -1.69
C ALA A 19 12.77 8.65 -0.96
N THR A 20 12.20 7.53 -1.37
CA THR A 20 12.46 6.22 -0.77
C THR A 20 13.94 5.85 -0.83
N VAL A 21 14.61 6.07 -1.97
CA VAL A 21 16.05 5.81 -2.10
C VAL A 21 16.88 6.74 -1.21
N LEU A 22 16.51 8.02 -1.11
CA LEU A 22 17.19 8.96 -0.22
C LEU A 22 17.00 8.56 1.25
N ASP A 23 15.81 8.09 1.61
CA ASP A 23 15.48 7.65 2.97
C ASP A 23 16.21 6.34 3.32
N GLU A 24 16.36 5.41 2.38
CA GLU A 24 17.21 4.22 2.54
C GLU A 24 18.67 4.60 2.83
N ILE A 25 19.24 5.50 2.02
CA ILE A 25 20.62 5.99 2.21
C ILE A 25 20.74 6.70 3.56
N GLY A 26 19.82 7.61 3.85
CA GLY A 26 19.78 8.37 5.10
C GLY A 26 19.70 7.45 6.32
N CYS A 27 18.91 6.37 6.22
CA CYS A 27 18.79 5.41 7.31
C CYS A 27 20.04 4.55 7.48
N VAL A 28 20.71 4.14 6.39
CA VAL A 28 22.01 3.44 6.51
C VAL A 28 23.05 4.34 7.17
N VAL A 29 23.09 5.63 6.82
CA VAL A 29 23.96 6.61 7.48
C VAL A 29 23.60 6.77 8.96
N PHE A 30 22.30 6.87 9.27
CA PHE A 30 21.81 6.95 10.65
C PHE A 30 22.23 5.72 11.47
N LEU A 31 22.07 4.51 10.91
CA LEU A 31 22.51 3.28 11.54
C LEU A 31 24.00 3.31 11.82
N ALA A 32 24.82 3.75 10.86
CA ALA A 32 26.26 3.85 11.04
C ALA A 32 26.63 4.79 12.20
N ILE A 33 25.99 5.96 12.29
CA ILE A 33 26.21 6.94 13.36
C ILE A 33 25.87 6.34 14.73
N PHE A 34 24.68 5.72 14.86
CA PHE A 34 24.22 5.22 16.15
C PHE A 34 24.93 3.95 16.60
N THR A 35 25.35 3.09 15.66
CA THR A 35 26.15 1.91 15.99
C THR A 35 27.53 2.28 16.56
N GLY A 36 28.04 3.47 16.22
CA GLY A 36 29.27 4.02 16.80
C GLY A 36 29.11 4.56 18.23
N LEU A 37 27.88 4.70 18.75
CA LEU A 37 27.62 5.19 20.10
C LEU A 37 27.63 4.03 21.11
N PRO A 38 28.13 4.24 22.35
CA PRO A 38 28.10 3.20 23.39
C PRO A 38 26.67 2.73 23.67
N GLY A 39 26.40 1.44 23.43
CA GLY A 39 25.06 0.86 23.59
C GLY A 39 24.04 1.24 22.51
N GLY A 40 24.47 1.94 21.46
CA GLY A 40 23.61 2.33 20.35
C GLY A 40 23.37 1.18 19.38
N SER A 41 22.12 0.73 19.26
CA SER A 41 21.66 -0.20 18.23
C SER A 41 20.19 0.11 17.96
N GLN A 42 19.92 0.91 16.93
CA GLN A 42 18.56 1.36 16.58
C GLN A 42 18.17 0.96 15.15
N SER A 43 18.01 -0.34 14.93
CA SER A 43 17.56 -0.90 13.65
C SER A 43 16.05 -0.75 13.39
N ALA A 44 15.27 -0.50 14.44
CA ALA A 44 13.81 -0.38 14.33
C ALA A 44 13.36 0.82 13.46
N PHE A 45 14.20 1.83 13.30
CA PHE A 45 13.92 2.99 12.46
C PHE A 45 13.89 2.67 10.95
N TYR A 46 14.29 1.46 10.55
CA TYR A 46 14.20 1.01 9.16
C TYR A 46 12.78 0.58 8.74
N VAL A 47 11.89 0.33 9.71
CA VAL A 47 10.52 -0.14 9.44
C VAL A 47 9.69 0.86 8.62
N PRO A 48 9.70 2.19 8.91
CA PRO A 48 9.07 3.19 8.04
C PRO A 48 9.52 3.14 6.58
N ILE A 49 10.82 2.92 6.32
CA ILE A 49 11.36 2.80 4.96
C ILE A 49 10.84 1.54 4.27
N LEU A 50 10.74 0.42 5.00
CA LEU A 50 10.10 -0.78 4.49
C LEU A 50 8.62 -0.57 4.13
N ILE A 51 7.89 0.19 4.95
CA ILE A 51 6.51 0.58 4.64
C ILE A 51 6.49 1.41 3.36
N GLU A 52 7.34 2.42 3.26
CA GLU A 52 7.42 3.28 2.07
C GLU A 52 7.75 2.47 0.81
N ALA A 53 8.79 1.65 0.84
CA ALA A 53 9.21 0.82 -0.29
C ALA A 53 8.11 -0.13 -0.75
N VAL A 54 7.38 -0.76 0.19
CA VAL A 54 6.22 -1.59 -0.14
C VAL A 54 5.08 -0.76 -0.72
N THR A 55 4.83 0.44 -0.21
CA THR A 55 3.75 1.29 -0.74
C THR A 55 4.04 1.83 -2.14
N VAL A 56 5.31 2.06 -2.48
CA VAL A 56 5.73 2.60 -3.79
C VAL A 56 5.87 1.50 -4.83
N ASP A 57 6.60 0.43 -4.52
CA ASP A 57 7.02 -0.60 -5.47
C ASP A 57 6.51 -2.02 -5.10
N GLY A 58 5.67 -2.15 -4.06
CA GLY A 58 5.08 -3.43 -3.67
C GLY A 58 6.13 -4.44 -3.18
N VAL A 59 6.00 -5.68 -3.65
CA VAL A 59 6.90 -6.79 -3.27
C VAL A 59 8.34 -6.53 -3.74
N GLU A 60 8.53 -5.92 -4.90
CA GLU A 60 9.87 -5.61 -5.43
C GLU A 60 10.59 -4.60 -4.54
N GLY A 61 9.88 -3.54 -4.12
CA GLY A 61 10.39 -2.56 -3.15
C GLY A 61 10.76 -3.22 -1.81
N ALA A 62 9.94 -4.14 -1.33
CA ALA A 62 10.23 -4.90 -0.11
C ALA A 62 11.54 -5.71 -0.22
N ILE A 63 11.76 -6.38 -1.35
CA ILE A 63 12.98 -7.18 -1.59
C ILE A 63 14.20 -6.26 -1.62
N VAL A 64 14.14 -5.16 -2.35
CA VAL A 64 15.24 -4.20 -2.47
C VAL A 64 15.58 -3.61 -1.09
N ALA A 65 14.59 -3.13 -0.34
CA ALA A 65 14.79 -2.55 0.99
C ALA A 65 15.43 -3.56 1.95
N VAL A 66 14.98 -4.83 1.95
CA VAL A 66 15.62 -5.87 2.79
C VAL A 66 17.08 -6.10 2.38
N LEU A 67 17.38 -6.15 1.09
CA LEU A 67 18.75 -6.33 0.62
C LEU A 67 19.64 -5.14 1.02
N VAL A 68 19.16 -3.91 0.83
CA VAL A 68 19.85 -2.69 1.24
C VAL A 68 20.11 -2.69 2.73
N PHE A 69 19.14 -3.08 3.55
CA PHE A 69 19.32 -3.22 4.99
C PHE A 69 20.41 -4.23 5.36
N VAL A 70 20.34 -5.46 4.81
CA VAL A 70 21.29 -6.53 5.13
C VAL A 70 22.70 -6.19 4.68
N VAL A 71 22.85 -5.63 3.48
CA VAL A 71 24.14 -5.14 2.97
C VAL A 71 24.64 -3.98 3.81
N GLY A 72 23.77 -3.02 4.15
CA GLY A 72 24.11 -1.85 4.97
C GLY A 72 24.61 -2.23 6.36
N ILE A 73 23.88 -3.07 7.09
CA ILE A 73 24.30 -3.51 8.43
C ILE A 73 25.55 -4.40 8.37
N GLY A 74 25.68 -5.23 7.33
CA GLY A 74 26.90 -6.00 7.08
C GLY A 74 28.11 -5.09 6.82
N ALA A 75 27.94 -4.04 6.02
CA ALA A 75 28.99 -3.06 5.74
C ALA A 75 29.38 -2.28 7.01
N ILE A 76 28.42 -1.87 7.84
CA ILE A 76 28.68 -1.20 9.13
C ILE A 76 29.50 -2.11 10.05
N GLN A 77 29.09 -3.37 10.19
CA GLN A 77 29.80 -4.35 11.02
C GLN A 77 31.21 -4.64 10.48
N GLY A 78 31.36 -4.74 9.16
CA GLY A 78 32.65 -4.91 8.49
C GLY A 78 33.58 -3.71 8.68
N ALA A 79 33.05 -2.50 8.52
CA ALA A 79 33.79 -1.26 8.77
C ALA A 79 34.23 -1.16 10.24
N GLY A 80 33.36 -1.50 11.19
CA GLY A 80 33.71 -1.57 12.62
C GLY A 80 34.83 -2.57 12.90
N ALA A 81 34.84 -3.71 12.20
CA ALA A 81 35.89 -4.71 12.34
C ALA A 81 37.24 -4.25 11.77
N VAL A 82 37.24 -3.54 10.63
CA VAL A 82 38.47 -3.08 9.98
C VAL A 82 39.03 -1.82 10.65
N PHE A 83 38.19 -0.82 10.92
CA PHE A 83 38.65 0.50 11.36
C PHE A 83 38.68 0.67 12.87
N ALA A 84 37.83 -0.06 13.61
CA ALA A 84 37.70 0.08 15.06
C ALA A 84 38.08 -1.21 15.83
N ASN A 85 38.59 -2.24 15.14
CA ASN A 85 39.00 -3.53 15.71
C ASN A 85 37.90 -4.22 16.55
N HIS A 86 36.63 -3.98 16.25
CA HIS A 86 35.52 -4.68 16.88
C HIS A 86 35.28 -6.05 16.23
N ALA A 87 34.76 -7.01 16.99
CA ALA A 87 34.37 -8.30 16.41
C ALA A 87 33.13 -8.13 15.51
N PHE A 88 33.16 -8.69 14.31
CA PHE A 88 31.98 -8.76 13.45
C PHE A 88 30.91 -9.63 14.11
N SER A 89 29.78 -9.04 14.48
CA SER A 89 28.68 -9.77 15.13
C SER A 89 27.67 -10.26 14.08
N TRP A 90 27.81 -11.52 13.68
CA TRP A 90 26.81 -12.23 12.87
C TRP A 90 25.41 -12.27 13.47
N PRO A 91 25.23 -12.45 14.80
CA PRO A 91 23.91 -12.41 15.40
C PRO A 91 23.15 -11.11 15.12
N ILE A 92 23.83 -9.96 15.12
CA ILE A 92 23.21 -8.66 14.82
C ILE A 92 22.67 -8.66 13.38
N VAL A 93 23.47 -9.08 12.41
CA VAL A 93 23.08 -9.12 10.99
C VAL A 93 21.93 -10.10 10.77
N LEU A 94 22.03 -11.31 11.32
CA LEU A 94 21.05 -12.37 11.10
C LEU A 94 19.71 -12.09 11.80
N VAL A 95 19.74 -11.64 13.06
CA VAL A 95 18.50 -11.37 13.82
C VAL A 95 17.77 -10.19 13.21
N TRP A 96 18.45 -9.07 12.95
CA TRP A 96 17.79 -7.90 12.37
C TRP A 96 17.39 -8.15 10.91
N GLY A 97 18.20 -8.86 10.13
CA GLY A 97 17.83 -9.27 8.77
C GLY A 97 16.57 -10.13 8.77
N LEU A 98 16.47 -11.12 9.67
CA LEU A 98 15.28 -11.96 9.80
C LEU A 98 14.05 -11.14 10.19
N ILE A 99 14.18 -10.21 11.14
CA ILE A 99 13.08 -9.31 11.54
C ILE A 99 12.61 -8.50 10.32
N MET A 100 13.52 -7.90 9.55
CA MET A 100 13.16 -7.12 8.36
C MET A 100 12.48 -7.98 7.28
N VAL A 101 12.95 -9.22 7.07
CA VAL A 101 12.30 -10.18 6.16
C VAL A 101 10.87 -10.48 6.61
N VAL A 102 10.65 -10.75 7.90
CA VAL A 102 9.31 -11.05 8.44
C VAL A 102 8.38 -9.84 8.28
N ILE A 103 8.87 -8.63 8.58
CA ILE A 103 8.11 -7.39 8.40
C ILE A 103 7.78 -7.16 6.93
N ALA A 104 8.78 -7.30 6.03
CA ALA A 104 8.60 -7.15 4.59
C ALA A 104 7.56 -8.13 4.03
N ALA A 105 7.62 -9.39 4.47
CA ALA A 105 6.65 -10.41 4.08
C ALA A 105 5.23 -10.07 4.57
N ALA A 106 5.08 -9.60 5.81
CA ALA A 106 3.80 -9.19 6.35
C ALA A 106 3.22 -7.97 5.61
N LEU A 107 4.03 -6.94 5.37
CA LEU A 107 3.61 -5.75 4.61
C LEU A 107 3.24 -6.10 3.17
N SER A 108 4.04 -6.95 2.51
CA SER A 108 3.78 -7.43 1.15
C SER A 108 2.48 -8.25 1.07
N ALA A 109 2.18 -9.06 2.09
CA ALA A 109 0.93 -9.81 2.14
C ALA A 109 -0.27 -8.86 2.29
N VAL A 110 -0.15 -7.83 3.14
CA VAL A 110 -1.20 -6.81 3.31
C VAL A 110 -1.43 -6.03 2.01
N ASP A 111 -0.37 -5.65 1.29
CA ASP A 111 -0.47 -4.97 0.00
C ASP A 111 -1.21 -5.84 -1.03
N GLN A 112 -0.81 -7.11 -1.19
CA GLN A 112 -1.46 -8.04 -2.11
C GLN A 112 -2.95 -8.29 -1.78
N LEU A 113 -3.29 -8.41 -0.49
CA LEU A 113 -4.68 -8.55 -0.05
C LEU A 113 -5.50 -7.28 -0.34
N SER A 114 -4.90 -6.10 -0.18
CA SER A 114 -5.55 -4.82 -0.44
C SER A 114 -5.85 -4.62 -1.93
N VAL A 115 -4.94 -5.07 -2.81
CA VAL A 115 -5.15 -5.08 -4.26
C VAL A 115 -6.23 -6.10 -4.63
N THR A 116 -6.18 -7.31 -4.08
CA THR A 116 -7.15 -8.38 -4.38
C THR A 116 -8.56 -8.03 -3.90
N SER A 117 -8.71 -7.43 -2.72
CA SER A 117 -10.02 -7.01 -2.21
C SER A 117 -10.63 -5.83 -2.98
N SER A 118 -9.80 -4.98 -3.60
CA SER A 118 -10.29 -3.94 -4.51
C SER A 118 -10.75 -4.51 -5.87
N ALA A 119 -10.33 -5.74 -6.18
CA ALA A 119 -10.74 -6.49 -7.37
C ALA A 119 -11.93 -7.43 -7.08
N GLU A 120 -12.62 -7.29 -5.95
CA GLU A 120 -13.95 -7.88 -5.81
C GLU A 120 -14.77 -7.40 -7.00
N PRO A 121 -15.29 -8.32 -7.84
CA PRO A 121 -15.98 -7.92 -9.04
C PRO A 121 -17.15 -7.07 -8.58
N ALA A 122 -17.09 -5.79 -8.94
CA ALA A 122 -18.30 -5.09 -9.23
C ALA A 122 -19.09 -6.05 -10.13
N THR A 123 -20.18 -6.58 -9.60
CA THR A 123 -21.29 -7.10 -10.40
C THR A 123 -21.95 -5.96 -11.20
N GLY A 124 -21.14 -4.98 -11.63
CA GLY A 124 -21.33 -4.09 -12.75
C GLY A 124 -20.75 -4.75 -13.98
N THR A 125 -21.62 -5.52 -14.64
CA THR A 125 -21.78 -5.49 -16.10
C THR A 125 -20.47 -5.54 -16.89
N GLU A 126 -19.91 -6.73 -16.98
CA GLU A 126 -19.26 -7.17 -18.22
C GLU A 126 -20.22 -6.82 -19.40
N PRO A 127 -19.75 -6.25 -20.52
CA PRO A 127 -20.59 -6.09 -21.69
C PRO A 127 -20.92 -7.49 -22.21
N ALA A 128 -22.05 -8.01 -21.73
CA ALA A 128 -22.65 -9.21 -22.26
C ALA A 128 -22.71 -9.11 -23.80
N PRO A 129 -22.44 -10.21 -24.54
CA PRO A 129 -22.71 -10.24 -25.97
C PRO A 129 -24.13 -9.71 -26.19
N PRO A 130 -24.37 -8.84 -27.19
CA PRO A 130 -25.54 -7.96 -27.23
C PRO A 130 -26.82 -8.75 -26.94
N LEU A 131 -27.25 -8.66 -25.67
CA LEU A 131 -28.52 -9.22 -25.25
C LEU A 131 -29.57 -8.41 -26.03
N PRO A 132 -30.57 -9.07 -26.63
CA PRO A 132 -31.65 -8.35 -27.29
C PRO A 132 -32.18 -7.31 -26.30
N LEU A 133 -32.20 -6.04 -26.72
CA LEU A 133 -32.69 -4.90 -25.96
C LEU A 133 -33.87 -5.37 -25.12
N ARG A 134 -33.69 -5.42 -23.79
CA ARG A 134 -34.82 -5.69 -22.89
C ARG A 134 -35.92 -4.71 -23.30
N PRO A 135 -37.17 -5.17 -23.49
CA PRO A 135 -38.24 -4.31 -23.96
C PRO A 135 -38.28 -3.09 -23.05
N ALA A 136 -38.22 -1.89 -23.63
CA ALA A 136 -38.47 -0.67 -22.89
C ALA A 136 -39.77 -0.88 -22.13
N VAL A 137 -39.70 -0.86 -20.79
CA VAL A 137 -40.86 -1.09 -19.93
C VAL A 137 -41.85 0.03 -20.25
N ARG A 138 -42.91 -0.31 -20.99
CA ARG A 138 -43.95 0.65 -21.37
C ARG A 138 -44.83 0.86 -20.16
N LEU A 139 -44.48 1.88 -19.38
CA LEU A 139 -45.32 2.36 -18.30
C LEU A 139 -46.58 2.99 -18.90
N SER A 140 -47.74 2.65 -18.32
CA SER A 140 -48.99 3.32 -18.61
C SER A 140 -48.93 4.79 -18.15
N PRO A 141 -49.79 5.67 -18.71
CA PRO A 141 -49.82 7.08 -18.31
C PRO A 141 -50.01 7.29 -16.79
N ARG A 142 -50.76 6.38 -16.14
CA ARG A 142 -50.96 6.42 -14.69
C ARG A 142 -49.71 6.03 -13.91
N GLU A 143 -48.98 5.01 -14.35
CA GLU A 143 -47.74 4.58 -13.70
C GLU A 143 -46.64 5.64 -13.84
N GLN A 144 -46.58 6.35 -14.96
CA GLN A 144 -45.67 7.49 -15.13
C GLN A 144 -45.98 8.64 -14.17
N GLU A 145 -47.27 8.96 -13.99
CA GLU A 145 -47.69 10.03 -13.07
C GLU A 145 -47.41 9.67 -11.61
N VAL A 146 -47.64 8.41 -11.20
CA VAL A 146 -47.28 7.91 -9.87
C VAL A 146 -45.78 8.08 -9.63
N LEU A 147 -44.93 7.64 -10.57
CA LEU A 147 -43.48 7.72 -10.43
C LEU A 147 -42.99 9.18 -10.37
N ARG A 148 -43.63 10.07 -11.12
CA ARG A 148 -43.36 11.51 -11.04
C ARG A 148 -43.68 12.06 -9.65
N LEU A 149 -44.86 11.76 -9.10
CA LEU A 149 -45.25 12.23 -7.78
C LEU A 149 -44.36 11.68 -6.66
N ILE A 150 -43.86 10.45 -6.79
CA ILE A 150 -42.86 9.87 -5.87
C ILE A 150 -41.54 10.64 -5.97
N SER A 151 -41.08 10.95 -7.19
CA SER A 151 -39.83 11.69 -7.40
C SER A 151 -39.88 13.12 -6.86
N GLU A 152 -41.07 13.71 -6.78
CA GLU A 152 -41.34 15.03 -6.17
C GLU A 152 -41.41 14.95 -4.63
N GLY A 153 -41.28 13.76 -4.02
CA GLY A 153 -41.26 13.57 -2.58
C GLY A 153 -42.64 13.47 -1.92
N ASN A 154 -43.71 13.25 -2.69
CA ASN A 154 -45.05 13.11 -2.14
C ASN A 154 -45.20 11.78 -1.38
N SER A 155 -45.91 11.84 -0.24
CA SER A 155 -46.24 10.63 0.52
C SER A 155 -47.33 9.81 -0.17
N ASN A 156 -47.39 8.51 0.11
CA ASN A 156 -48.39 7.60 -0.47
C ASN A 156 -49.84 8.07 -0.26
N ALA A 157 -50.14 8.74 0.86
CA ALA A 157 -51.46 9.31 1.12
C ALA A 157 -51.79 10.49 0.19
N MET A 158 -50.81 11.37 -0.09
CA MET A 158 -50.96 12.49 -1.01
C MET A 158 -51.08 12.04 -2.48
N ILE A 159 -50.40 10.95 -2.83
CA ILE A 159 -50.47 10.35 -4.18
C ILE A 159 -51.87 9.77 -4.42
N ALA A 160 -52.46 9.12 -3.41
CA ALA A 160 -53.80 8.54 -3.49
C ALA A 160 -54.94 9.59 -3.59
N GLU A 161 -54.70 10.82 -3.13
CA GLU A 161 -55.66 11.91 -3.26
C GLU A 161 -55.62 12.57 -4.65
N ARG A 162 -54.53 12.39 -5.40
CA ARG A 162 -54.25 13.07 -6.67
C ARG A 162 -54.51 12.21 -7.92
N LEU A 163 -54.78 10.91 -7.74
CA LEU A 163 -54.97 9.89 -8.79
C LEU A 163 -56.29 9.15 -8.63
#